data_AF-A0A6M3KLK4-F1
#
_entry.id   AF-A0A6M3KLK4-F1
#
_cell.length_a   1.000
_cell.length_b   1.000
_cell.length_c   1.000
_cell.angle_alpha   90.00
_cell.angle_beta   90.00
_cell.angle_gamma   90.00
#
_symmetry.space_group_name_H-M   'P 1'
#
loop_
_entity.id
_entity.type
_entity.pdbx_description
1 polymer ?
#
loop_
_entity_poly.entity_id
_entity_poly.type
_entity_poly.pdbx_seq_one_letter_code
_entity_poly.pdbx_strand_id
1 'polypeptide(L)'
;MEKLYKILVDGKSCHGGKLQWSLPRKEEGKWIPGNWHKIKGNLSICNKGLHLTKEPYRWYKWGCTCYLAETKQIYNWRGDKCVCNPARLLEEIPHPKWWLDTIDFVESIPKIKLFKPDLNPKKEWKLFLAPTWDAARDAAWIAARDAAREAAQDAARNIARDAAWDAARKAARKAARDAARNIARDAAWDAAWDAARDAARDAIQDAAWDAIQDATWDAIQDAIEDAARDAALLANIILCQDLNLNKKHIRNIINRWEVWQKGYGLFCDVKGELFVYGKTDCNQPT
;
A
#
# COMPACT_ATOMS: atom_id res chain seq x y z
N MET A 1 -30.90 18.70 -5.47
CA MET A 1 -30.47 18.65 -4.05
C MET A 1 -29.31 17.67 -3.97
N GLU A 2 -28.23 18.03 -3.31
CA GLU A 2 -27.02 17.20 -3.25
C GLU A 2 -27.24 15.98 -2.34
N LYS A 3 -26.71 14.80 -2.73
CA LYS A 3 -26.92 13.56 -1.98
C LYS A 3 -26.09 13.58 -0.69
N LEU A 4 -26.69 13.11 0.40
CA LEU A 4 -26.05 12.98 1.71
C LEU A 4 -26.01 11.51 2.10
N TYR A 5 -24.94 11.12 2.79
CA TYR A 5 -24.67 9.74 3.13
C TYR A 5 -24.34 9.58 4.61
N LYS A 6 -24.64 8.39 5.12
CA LYS A 6 -24.24 7.94 6.46
C LYS A 6 -23.55 6.60 6.36
N ILE A 7 -22.36 6.51 6.94
CA ILE A 7 -21.60 5.27 7.08
C ILE A 7 -21.82 4.73 8.48
N LEU A 8 -22.13 3.44 8.57
CA LEU A 8 -22.40 2.73 9.80
C LEU A 8 -21.59 1.44 9.86
N VAL A 9 -21.30 0.96 11.07
CA VAL A 9 -20.84 -0.42 11.32
C VAL A 9 -21.86 -1.03 12.27
N ASP A 10 -22.40 -2.20 11.93
CA ASP A 10 -23.49 -2.87 12.66
C ASP A 10 -24.69 -1.94 12.94
N GLY A 11 -25.03 -1.10 11.97
CA GLY A 11 -26.11 -0.10 12.08
C GLY A 11 -25.84 1.05 13.06
N LYS A 12 -24.63 1.17 13.59
CA LYS A 12 -24.22 2.22 14.53
C LYS A 12 -23.28 3.23 13.91
N SER A 13 -23.33 4.45 14.41
CA SER A 13 -22.35 5.49 14.04
C SER A 13 -20.94 5.01 14.39
N CYS A 14 -20.05 5.00 13.40
CA CYS A 14 -18.68 4.49 13.56
C CYS A 14 -17.62 5.60 13.60
N HIS A 15 -17.98 6.86 13.32
CA HIS A 15 -17.13 8.04 13.46
C HIS A 15 -17.77 9.05 14.43
N GLY A 16 -17.42 8.94 15.71
CA GLY A 16 -18.00 9.76 16.77
C GLY A 16 -19.38 9.29 17.24
N GLY A 17 -19.58 9.22 18.55
CA GLY A 17 -20.80 8.70 19.16
C GLY A 17 -21.01 7.19 18.95
N LYS A 18 -22.14 6.68 19.47
CA LYS A 18 -22.55 5.27 19.36
C LYS A 18 -24.03 5.12 18.99
N LEU A 19 -24.62 6.13 18.35
CA LEU A 19 -26.03 6.14 18.00
C LEU A 19 -26.37 4.94 17.10
N GLN A 20 -27.32 4.12 17.54
CA GLN A 20 -27.98 3.10 16.74
C GLN A 20 -28.99 3.78 15.81
N TRP A 21 -28.80 3.61 14.51
CA TRP A 21 -29.72 4.17 13.53
C TRP A 21 -30.87 3.21 13.25
N SER A 22 -32.01 3.80 12.90
CA SER A 22 -33.13 3.06 12.33
C SER A 22 -32.78 2.81 10.87
N LEU A 23 -32.58 1.55 10.50
CA LEU A 23 -32.21 1.16 9.15
C LEU A 23 -33.43 1.20 8.22
N PRO A 24 -33.24 1.54 6.93
CA PRO A 24 -34.27 1.33 5.93
C PRO A 24 -34.42 -0.17 5.66
N ARG A 25 -35.58 -0.57 5.14
CA ARG A 25 -35.87 -1.96 4.75
C ARG A 25 -36.40 -2.02 3.34
N LYS A 26 -36.20 -3.15 2.67
CA LYS A 26 -36.66 -3.36 1.31
C LYS A 26 -37.87 -4.31 1.31
N GLU A 27 -39.00 -3.85 0.79
CA GLU A 27 -40.22 -4.64 0.62
C GLU A 27 -40.64 -4.58 -0.85
N GLU A 28 -40.86 -5.73 -1.48
CA GLU A 28 -41.25 -5.83 -2.91
C GLU A 28 -40.38 -4.99 -3.86
N GLY A 29 -39.07 -4.93 -3.58
CA GLY A 29 -38.10 -4.19 -4.39
C GLY A 29 -38.04 -2.68 -4.09
N LYS A 30 -38.94 -2.12 -3.27
CA LYS A 30 -38.97 -0.70 -2.89
C LYS A 30 -38.37 -0.48 -1.50
N TRP A 31 -37.62 0.62 -1.36
CA TRP A 31 -37.06 1.02 -0.08
C TRP A 31 -38.11 1.75 0.78
N ILE A 32 -38.21 1.32 2.03
CA ILE A 32 -38.94 1.99 3.10
C ILE A 32 -37.91 2.66 4.01
N PRO A 33 -37.90 4.00 4.10
CA PRO A 33 -36.94 4.73 4.93
C PRO A 33 -37.02 4.35 6.41
N GLY A 34 -35.88 4.48 7.09
CA GLY A 34 -35.83 4.38 8.55
C GLY A 34 -36.55 5.54 9.24
N ASN A 35 -36.75 5.39 10.56
CA ASN A 35 -37.34 6.44 11.39
C ASN A 35 -36.46 7.68 11.49
N TRP A 36 -37.08 8.84 11.69
CA TRP A 36 -36.39 10.10 11.95
C TRP A 36 -35.68 10.06 13.31
N HIS A 37 -34.39 10.39 13.30
CA HIS A 37 -33.59 10.63 14.49
C HIS A 37 -33.54 12.12 14.79
N LYS A 38 -33.67 12.48 16.07
CA LYS A 38 -33.57 13.87 16.54
C LYS A 38 -32.69 13.96 17.78
N ILE A 39 -31.70 14.85 17.73
CA ILE A 39 -30.85 15.16 18.88
C ILE A 39 -31.35 16.46 19.54
N LYS A 40 -31.47 16.46 20.87
CA LYS A 40 -31.88 17.62 21.66
C LYS A 40 -30.66 18.45 22.11
N GLY A 41 -30.87 19.74 22.31
CA GLY A 41 -29.87 20.69 22.81
C GLY A 41 -29.01 21.33 21.72
N ASN A 42 -28.00 22.10 22.15
CA ASN A 42 -27.14 22.87 21.25
C ASN A 42 -26.28 21.94 20.38
N LEU A 43 -26.44 22.07 19.06
CA LEU A 43 -25.72 21.28 18.08
C LEU A 43 -24.37 21.94 17.76
N SER A 44 -23.34 21.12 17.64
CA SER A 44 -21.99 21.55 17.29
C SER A 44 -21.34 20.53 16.37
N ILE A 45 -20.69 21.03 15.31
CA ILE A 45 -19.99 20.21 14.33
C ILE A 45 -18.95 19.33 15.03
N CYS A 46 -18.86 18.05 14.65
CA CYS A 46 -18.02 17.01 15.28
C CYS A 46 -18.31 16.65 16.74
N ASN A 47 -18.98 17.50 17.53
CA ASN A 47 -19.19 17.26 18.96
C ASN A 47 -20.59 16.73 19.27
N LYS A 48 -21.65 17.39 18.79
CA LYS A 48 -23.03 17.05 19.16
C LYS A 48 -24.00 17.29 18.01
N GLY A 49 -24.60 16.21 17.51
CA GLY A 49 -25.61 16.24 16.46
C GLY A 49 -25.54 15.01 15.57
N LEU A 50 -26.37 14.98 14.52
CA LEU A 50 -26.28 13.94 13.50
C LEU A 50 -25.34 14.45 12.41
N HIS A 51 -24.42 13.60 11.98
CA HIS A 51 -23.45 13.95 10.94
C HIS A 51 -23.67 13.09 9.70
N LEU A 52 -23.73 13.76 8.56
CA LEU A 52 -23.81 13.20 7.21
C LEU A 52 -22.66 13.74 6.36
N THR A 53 -22.35 13.07 5.26
CA THR A 53 -21.26 13.45 4.33
C THR A 53 -21.74 13.45 2.88
N LYS A 54 -21.07 14.22 2.03
CA LYS A 54 -21.19 14.18 0.56
C LYS A 54 -20.22 13.18 -0.09
N GLU A 55 -19.15 12.80 0.62
CA GLU A 55 -18.07 11.97 0.11
C GLU A 55 -17.96 10.68 0.94
N PRO A 56 -18.89 9.72 0.75
CA PRO A 56 -19.03 8.58 1.65
C PRO A 56 -17.76 7.75 1.79
N TYR A 57 -17.02 7.57 0.71
CA TYR A 57 -15.81 6.73 0.66
C TYR A 57 -14.69 7.23 1.58
N ARG A 58 -14.62 8.54 1.90
CA ARG A 58 -13.67 9.07 2.90
C ARG A 58 -13.92 8.58 4.32
N TRP A 59 -15.13 8.08 4.57
CA TRP A 59 -15.61 7.66 5.88
C TRP A 59 -15.82 6.14 5.95
N TYR A 60 -15.33 5.40 4.96
CA TYR A 60 -15.43 3.94 4.98
C TYR A 60 -14.56 3.37 6.11
N LYS A 61 -15.12 2.35 6.77
CA LYS A 61 -14.42 1.48 7.71
C LYS A 61 -14.62 0.04 7.28
N TRP A 62 -13.73 -0.85 7.69
CA TRP A 62 -13.93 -2.26 7.46
C TRP A 62 -15.26 -2.74 8.04
N GLY A 63 -16.00 -3.55 7.29
CA GLY A 63 -17.34 -4.02 7.67
C GLY A 63 -18.42 -2.93 7.70
N CYS A 64 -18.17 -1.75 7.14
CA CYS A 64 -19.17 -0.69 7.12
C CYS A 64 -20.26 -0.91 6.06
N THR A 65 -21.38 -0.25 6.25
CA THR A 65 -22.46 -0.13 5.28
C THR A 65 -22.71 1.35 4.99
N CYS A 66 -22.97 1.69 3.73
CA CYS A 66 -23.26 3.06 3.29
C CYS A 66 -24.76 3.23 3.06
N TYR A 67 -25.35 4.30 3.60
CA TYR A 67 -26.75 4.64 3.40
C TYR A 67 -26.91 6.02 2.80
N LEU A 68 -27.83 6.16 1.85
CA LEU A 68 -28.36 7.47 1.48
C LEU A 68 -29.19 8.00 2.65
N ALA A 69 -29.04 9.27 2.95
CA ALA A 69 -29.71 9.92 4.07
C ALA A 69 -30.33 11.25 3.65
N GLU A 70 -31.34 11.67 4.39
CA GLU A 70 -31.91 13.00 4.29
C GLU A 70 -31.99 13.69 5.64
N THR A 71 -32.04 15.01 5.59
CA THR A 71 -32.23 15.85 6.76
C THR A 71 -33.16 17.01 6.45
N LYS A 72 -33.90 17.47 7.46
CA LYS A 72 -34.75 18.67 7.32
C LYS A 72 -33.97 19.97 7.49
N GLN A 73 -32.83 19.94 8.18
CA GLN A 73 -32.04 21.14 8.44
C GLN A 73 -30.57 20.80 8.66
N ILE A 74 -29.73 21.50 7.91
CA ILE A 74 -28.28 21.51 8.10
C ILE A 74 -27.94 22.77 8.88
N TYR A 75 -27.13 22.62 9.94
CA TYR A 75 -26.75 23.73 10.82
C TYR A 75 -25.38 24.27 10.47
N ASN A 76 -24.44 23.38 10.11
CA ASN A 76 -23.09 23.79 9.71
C ASN A 76 -22.40 22.72 8.86
N TRP A 77 -21.37 23.13 8.12
CA TRP A 77 -20.48 22.30 7.31
C TRP A 77 -19.04 22.37 7.83
N ARG A 78 -18.27 21.30 7.62
CA ARG A 78 -16.82 21.29 7.74
C ARG A 78 -16.24 20.34 6.69
N GLY A 79 -15.76 20.90 5.58
CA GLY A 79 -15.36 20.09 4.42
C GLY A 79 -16.55 19.35 3.83
N ASP A 80 -16.41 18.04 3.64
CA ASP A 80 -17.42 17.16 3.05
C ASP A 80 -18.54 16.74 4.03
N LYS A 81 -18.38 17.00 5.33
CA LYS A 81 -19.34 16.60 6.38
C LYS A 81 -20.16 17.77 6.91
N CYS A 82 -21.41 17.49 7.28
CA CYS A 82 -22.30 18.45 7.94
C CYS A 82 -22.75 17.96 9.31
N VAL A 83 -23.24 18.89 10.14
CA VAL A 83 -24.09 18.58 11.29
C VAL A 83 -25.52 19.02 10.98
N CYS A 84 -26.46 18.10 11.18
CA CYS A 84 -27.85 18.26 10.76
C CYS A 84 -28.82 17.68 11.80
N ASN A 85 -30.08 18.11 11.75
CA ASN A 85 -31.13 17.63 12.65
C ASN A 85 -32.53 18.05 12.18
N PRO A 86 -33.56 17.19 12.23
CA PRO A 86 -33.48 15.72 12.31
C PRO A 86 -32.94 15.10 11.02
N ALA A 87 -32.54 13.83 11.05
CA ALA A 87 -32.11 13.07 9.87
C ALA A 87 -32.64 11.62 9.89
N ARG A 88 -32.76 10.99 8.72
CA ARG A 88 -33.07 9.56 8.57
C ARG A 88 -32.35 8.94 7.39
N LEU A 89 -32.31 7.61 7.37
CA LEU A 89 -31.74 6.81 6.29
C LEU A 89 -32.84 6.43 5.30
N LEU A 90 -32.52 6.46 4.01
CA LEU A 90 -33.45 6.22 2.92
C LEU A 90 -33.28 4.84 2.31
N GLU A 91 -32.06 4.49 1.93
CA GLU A 91 -31.72 3.24 1.25
C GLU A 91 -30.26 2.88 1.49
N GLU A 92 -29.96 1.58 1.42
CA GLU A 92 -28.59 1.09 1.40
C GLU A 92 -27.97 1.27 0.02
N ILE A 93 -26.75 1.81 -0.02
CA ILE A 93 -25.98 2.05 -1.23
C ILE A 93 -24.99 0.90 -1.40
N PRO A 94 -25.07 0.13 -2.50
CA PRO A 94 -24.12 -0.93 -2.78
C PRO A 94 -22.68 -0.41 -2.79
N HIS A 95 -21.76 -1.21 -2.27
CA HIS A 95 -20.35 -0.89 -2.33
C HIS A 95 -19.85 -0.88 -3.79
N PRO A 96 -18.92 0.02 -4.12
CA PRO A 96 -18.28 0.02 -5.43
C PRO A 96 -17.42 -1.24 -5.59
N LYS A 97 -17.18 -1.63 -6.85
CA LYS A 97 -16.46 -2.88 -7.17
C LYS A 97 -15.07 -2.96 -6.54
N TRP A 98 -14.29 -1.88 -6.53
CA TRP A 98 -12.97 -1.84 -5.90
C TRP A 98 -12.99 -2.15 -4.39
N TRP A 99 -14.08 -1.83 -3.69
CA TRP A 99 -14.23 -2.17 -2.28
C TRP A 99 -14.58 -3.64 -2.09
N LEU A 100 -15.50 -4.16 -2.90
CA LEU A 100 -15.88 -5.59 -2.89
C LEU A 100 -14.68 -6.48 -3.24
N ASP A 101 -13.94 -6.15 -4.30
CA ASP A 101 -12.74 -6.89 -4.69
C ASP A 101 -11.67 -6.86 -3.60
N THR A 102 -11.57 -5.76 -2.84
CA THR A 102 -10.66 -5.67 -1.69
C THR A 102 -11.13 -6.57 -0.53
N ILE A 103 -12.44 -6.64 -0.27
CA ILE A 103 -13.03 -7.57 0.69
C ILE A 103 -12.70 -9.02 0.30
N ASP A 104 -13.02 -9.40 -0.94
CA ASP A 104 -12.76 -10.75 -1.45
C ASP A 104 -11.27 -11.11 -1.34
N PHE A 105 -10.38 -10.16 -1.67
CA PHE A 105 -8.95 -10.34 -1.52
C PHE A 105 -8.53 -10.57 -0.05
N VAL A 106 -8.93 -9.70 0.88
CA VAL A 106 -8.57 -9.81 2.30
C VAL A 106 -9.11 -11.11 2.91
N GLU A 107 -10.34 -11.51 2.56
CA GLU A 107 -10.94 -12.78 2.99
C GLU A 107 -10.26 -14.02 2.37
N SER A 108 -9.52 -13.84 1.27
CA SER A 108 -8.72 -14.91 0.68
C SER A 108 -7.39 -15.15 1.39
N ILE A 109 -6.82 -14.13 2.06
CA ILE A 109 -5.49 -14.20 2.67
C ILE A 109 -5.36 -15.37 3.67
N PRO A 110 -6.30 -15.60 4.61
CA PRO A 110 -6.19 -16.71 5.56
C PRO A 110 -6.24 -18.10 4.92
N LYS A 111 -6.69 -18.20 3.66
CA LYS A 111 -6.79 -19.47 2.91
C LYS A 111 -5.46 -19.86 2.26
N ILE A 112 -4.48 -18.96 2.25
CA ILE A 112 -3.18 -19.21 1.62
C ILE A 112 -2.36 -20.15 2.50
N LYS A 113 -1.81 -21.18 1.85
CA LYS A 113 -0.92 -22.15 2.50
C LYS A 113 0.51 -21.61 2.49
N LEU A 114 0.76 -20.58 3.31
CA LEU A 114 2.09 -20.01 3.46
C LEU A 114 3.11 -21.10 3.88
N PHE A 115 4.30 -21.03 3.29
CA PHE A 115 5.40 -21.98 3.53
C PHE A 115 5.05 -23.46 3.26
N LYS A 116 4.11 -23.70 2.33
CA LYS A 116 3.81 -25.03 1.78
C LYS A 116 3.88 -24.96 0.26
N PRO A 117 5.10 -25.04 -0.32
CA PRO A 117 5.31 -24.94 -1.75
C PRO A 117 4.39 -25.87 -2.56
N ASP A 118 3.80 -25.35 -3.63
CA ASP A 118 2.97 -26.12 -4.56
C ASP A 118 3.78 -27.01 -5.53
N LEU A 119 5.12 -27.00 -5.39
CA LEU A 119 6.10 -27.70 -6.24
C LEU A 119 6.04 -27.31 -7.72
N ASN A 120 5.44 -26.17 -8.05
CA ASN A 120 5.35 -25.63 -9.39
C ASN A 120 5.83 -24.16 -9.42
N PRO A 121 7.13 -23.93 -9.15
CA PRO A 121 7.70 -22.59 -9.17
C PRO A 121 7.74 -22.05 -10.59
N LYS A 122 7.66 -20.73 -10.73
CA LYS A 122 7.76 -20.09 -12.04
C LYS A 122 9.20 -20.07 -12.55
N LYS A 123 9.38 -20.25 -13.86
CA LYS A 123 10.71 -20.31 -14.49
C LYS A 123 11.47 -18.99 -14.42
N GLU A 124 10.75 -17.88 -14.37
CA GLU A 124 11.29 -16.53 -14.24
C GLU A 124 11.79 -16.19 -12.83
N TRP A 125 11.51 -17.03 -11.82
CA TRP A 125 12.00 -16.79 -10.47
C TRP A 125 13.45 -17.26 -10.32
N LYS A 126 14.26 -16.45 -9.63
CA LYS A 126 15.51 -16.95 -9.06
C LYS A 126 15.19 -17.71 -7.79
N LEU A 127 14.97 -19.01 -7.94
CA LEU A 127 14.58 -19.91 -6.85
C LEU A 127 15.80 -20.50 -6.14
N PHE A 128 15.82 -20.39 -4.82
CA PHE A 128 16.82 -20.98 -3.94
C PHE A 128 16.14 -22.01 -3.03
N LEU A 129 16.58 -23.27 -3.12
CA LEU A 129 16.04 -24.36 -2.30
C LEU A 129 17.10 -24.86 -1.33
N ALA A 130 16.70 -25.11 -0.08
CA ALA A 130 17.57 -25.72 0.92
C ALA A 130 16.77 -26.61 1.90
N PRO A 131 17.44 -27.46 2.71
CA PRO A 131 16.76 -28.31 3.70
C PRO A 131 15.99 -27.54 4.78
N THR A 132 16.36 -26.27 5.02
CA THR A 132 15.67 -25.36 5.95
C THR A 132 15.27 -24.06 5.25
N TRP A 133 14.22 -23.41 5.76
CA TRP A 133 13.78 -22.11 5.26
C TRP A 133 14.86 -21.05 5.43
N ASP A 134 15.58 -21.06 6.56
CA ASP A 134 16.65 -20.12 6.85
C ASP A 134 17.81 -20.25 5.86
N ALA A 135 18.27 -21.47 5.58
CA ALA A 135 19.35 -21.69 4.61
C ALA A 135 18.93 -21.28 3.20
N ALA A 136 17.67 -21.48 2.83
CA ALA A 136 17.13 -21.07 1.54
C ALA A 136 17.03 -19.54 1.45
N ARG A 137 16.58 -18.88 2.53
CA ARG A 137 16.49 -17.42 2.64
C ARG A 137 17.87 -16.77 2.60
N ASP A 138 18.86 -17.34 3.30
CA ASP A 138 20.25 -16.87 3.28
C ASP A 138 20.86 -16.96 1.89
N ALA A 139 20.64 -18.09 1.18
CA ALA A 139 21.08 -18.23 -0.20
C ALA A 139 20.45 -17.18 -1.12
N ALA A 140 19.15 -16.91 -0.95
CA ALA A 140 18.46 -15.84 -1.67
C ALA A 140 19.01 -14.45 -1.32
N TRP A 141 19.33 -14.18 -0.05
CA TRP A 141 19.92 -12.92 0.41
C TRP A 141 21.29 -12.67 -0.23
N ILE A 142 22.18 -13.67 -0.24
CA ILE A 142 23.52 -13.55 -0.85
C ILE A 142 23.38 -13.18 -2.33
N ALA A 143 22.57 -13.95 -3.06
CA ALA A 143 22.38 -13.74 -4.49
C ALA A 143 21.72 -12.40 -4.80
N ALA A 144 20.72 -12.00 -4.03
CA ALA A 144 20.06 -10.70 -4.16
C ALA A 144 21.02 -9.54 -3.90
N ARG A 145 21.86 -9.64 -2.87
CA ARG A 145 22.86 -8.63 -2.53
C ARG A 145 23.88 -8.45 -3.65
N ASP A 146 24.35 -9.55 -4.25
CA ASP A 146 25.30 -9.49 -5.35
C ASP A 146 24.66 -8.90 -6.61
N ALA A 147 23.43 -9.31 -6.96
CA ALA A 147 22.67 -8.70 -8.04
C ALA A 147 22.41 -7.19 -7.83
N ALA A 148 22.10 -6.77 -6.61
CA ALA A 148 21.91 -5.37 -6.27
C ALA A 148 23.22 -4.56 -6.40
N ARG A 149 24.35 -5.13 -6.00
CA ARG A 149 25.68 -4.50 -6.16
C ARG A 149 26.06 -4.34 -7.63
N GLU A 150 25.88 -5.38 -8.44
CA GLU A 150 26.10 -5.31 -9.89
C GLU A 150 25.20 -4.24 -10.52
N ALA A 151 23.91 -4.24 -10.15
CA ALA A 151 22.95 -3.26 -10.61
C ALA A 151 23.37 -1.82 -10.29
N ALA A 152 23.86 -1.57 -9.07
CA ALA A 152 24.35 -0.27 -8.63
C ALA A 152 25.64 0.13 -9.36
N GLN A 153 26.57 -0.80 -9.56
CA GLN A 153 27.80 -0.55 -10.32
C GLN A 153 27.51 -0.18 -11.78
N ASP A 154 26.60 -0.88 -12.43
CA ASP A 154 26.22 -0.57 -13.82
C ASP A 154 25.54 0.79 -13.93
N ALA A 155 24.66 1.13 -12.99
CA ALA A 155 24.06 2.47 -12.92
C ALA A 155 25.14 3.55 -12.75
N ALA A 156 26.10 3.35 -11.84
CA ALA A 156 27.21 4.27 -11.63
C ALA A 156 28.10 4.40 -12.89
N ARG A 157 28.41 3.29 -13.57
CA ARG A 157 29.17 3.30 -14.83
C ARG A 157 28.42 4.06 -15.93
N ASN A 158 27.11 3.90 -16.05
CA ASN A 158 26.31 4.62 -17.03
C ASN A 158 26.27 6.12 -16.73
N ILE A 159 26.05 6.52 -15.48
CA ILE A 159 26.12 7.93 -15.06
C ILE A 159 27.50 8.52 -15.37
N ALA A 160 28.58 7.80 -15.07
CA ALA A 160 29.94 8.25 -15.38
C ALA A 160 30.18 8.39 -16.90
N ARG A 161 29.66 7.45 -17.70
CA ARG A 161 29.71 7.54 -19.18
C ARG A 161 28.92 8.73 -19.70
N ASP A 162 27.69 8.93 -19.24
CA ASP A 162 26.83 10.04 -19.66
C ASP A 162 27.46 11.38 -19.27
N ALA A 163 28.00 11.50 -18.06
CA ALA A 163 28.74 12.67 -17.62
C ALA A 163 29.99 12.92 -18.50
N ALA A 164 30.73 11.87 -18.87
CA ALA A 164 31.86 11.98 -19.78
C ALA A 164 31.44 12.41 -21.19
N TRP A 165 30.34 11.85 -21.72
CA TRP A 165 29.76 12.24 -23.01
C TRP A 165 29.26 13.70 -23.01
N ASP A 166 28.59 14.13 -21.94
CA ASP A 166 28.15 15.52 -21.79
C ASP A 166 29.31 16.49 -21.59
N ALA A 167 30.35 16.09 -20.84
CA ALA A 167 31.58 16.86 -20.72
C ALA A 167 32.29 16.99 -22.08
N ALA A 168 32.40 15.90 -22.85
CA ALA A 168 32.97 15.92 -24.20
C ALA A 168 32.14 16.79 -25.15
N ARG A 169 30.81 16.70 -25.11
CA ARG A 169 29.91 17.55 -25.90
C ARG A 169 29.98 19.02 -25.48
N LYS A 170 30.08 19.31 -24.18
CA LYS A 170 30.31 20.66 -23.64
C LYS A 170 31.67 21.19 -24.08
N ALA A 171 32.73 20.39 -24.03
CA ALA A 171 34.07 20.75 -24.47
C ALA A 171 34.10 21.01 -25.99
N ALA A 172 33.44 20.19 -26.81
CA ALA A 172 33.31 20.42 -28.26
C ALA A 172 32.51 21.69 -28.56
N ARG A 173 31.38 21.91 -27.86
CA ARG A 173 30.61 23.17 -27.96
C ARG A 173 31.39 24.37 -27.42
N LYS A 174 32.24 24.18 -26.40
CA LYS A 174 33.11 25.21 -25.82
C LYS A 174 34.24 25.53 -26.79
N ALA A 175 34.88 24.56 -27.43
CA ALA A 175 35.86 24.81 -28.49
C ALA A 175 35.23 25.56 -29.68
N ALA A 176 34.02 25.17 -30.10
CA ALA A 176 33.25 25.90 -31.11
C ALA A 176 32.82 27.31 -30.65
N ARG A 177 32.59 27.53 -29.34
CA ARG A 177 32.24 28.83 -28.76
C ARG A 177 33.43 29.69 -28.37
N ASP A 178 34.58 29.13 -28.01
CA ASP A 178 35.84 29.81 -27.69
C ASP A 178 36.47 30.32 -28.99
N ALA A 179 36.34 29.55 -30.08
CA ALA A 179 36.54 30.07 -31.44
C ALA A 179 35.61 31.27 -31.76
N ALA A 180 34.47 31.38 -31.07
CA ALA A 180 33.52 32.49 -31.21
C ALA A 180 33.55 33.53 -30.07
N ARG A 181 34.35 33.34 -29.01
CA ARG A 181 34.16 34.11 -27.76
C ARG A 181 35.41 34.13 -26.86
N ASN A 182 36.44 34.84 -27.33
CA ASN A 182 37.41 35.59 -26.49
C ASN A 182 36.72 36.67 -25.60
N ILE A 183 35.55 36.37 -25.02
CA ILE A 183 34.73 37.32 -24.25
C ILE A 183 34.14 36.62 -23.01
N ALA A 184 34.71 36.98 -21.85
CA ALA A 184 34.13 36.95 -20.49
C ALA A 184 34.05 35.62 -19.67
N ARG A 185 35.11 35.37 -18.88
CA ARG A 185 35.25 35.21 -17.40
C ARG A 185 34.23 34.43 -16.52
N ASP A 186 34.76 33.40 -15.80
CA ASP A 186 34.68 32.93 -14.37
C ASP A 186 33.44 33.23 -13.47
N ALA A 187 33.08 32.49 -12.39
CA ALA A 187 33.58 31.29 -11.66
C ALA A 187 32.51 30.76 -10.64
N ALA A 188 32.72 29.50 -10.16
CA ALA A 188 32.33 28.85 -8.87
C ALA A 188 30.82 28.65 -8.54
N TRP A 189 30.34 27.67 -7.75
CA TRP A 189 30.95 26.85 -6.69
C TRP A 189 30.09 25.61 -6.31
N ASP A 190 30.70 24.68 -5.58
CA ASP A 190 30.13 23.50 -4.89
C ASP A 190 29.34 23.86 -3.62
N ALA A 191 28.32 23.05 -3.26
CA ALA A 191 27.95 22.66 -1.88
C ALA A 191 26.60 21.92 -1.86
N ALA A 192 26.60 20.59 -2.01
CA ALA A 192 25.39 19.78 -1.76
C ALA A 192 25.70 18.29 -1.55
N TRP A 193 26.63 17.92 -0.65
CA TRP A 193 26.88 16.50 -0.40
C TRP A 193 27.14 16.04 1.04
N ASP A 194 26.78 16.82 2.06
CA ASP A 194 27.01 16.42 3.46
C ASP A 194 25.80 16.48 4.41
N ALA A 195 24.57 16.67 3.91
CA ALA A 195 23.38 16.76 4.79
C ALA A 195 22.44 15.53 4.76
N ALA A 196 22.68 14.53 3.92
CA ALA A 196 21.74 13.42 3.72
C ALA A 196 22.11 12.12 4.44
N ARG A 197 23.30 12.03 5.07
CA ARG A 197 23.84 10.75 5.59
C ARG A 197 23.70 10.56 7.11
N ASP A 198 23.56 11.63 7.89
CA ASP A 198 23.66 11.54 9.35
C ASP A 198 22.30 11.56 10.09
N ALA A 199 21.21 11.94 9.45
CA ALA A 199 19.89 11.97 10.10
C ALA A 199 19.15 10.61 10.12
N ALA A 200 19.66 9.60 9.38
CA ALA A 200 18.99 8.29 9.26
C ALA A 200 19.55 7.23 10.23
N ARG A 201 20.67 7.50 10.92
CA ARG A 201 21.38 6.48 11.73
C ARG A 201 21.04 6.48 13.23
N ASP A 202 20.46 7.54 13.78
CA ASP A 202 20.36 7.70 15.24
C ASP A 202 18.96 7.41 15.84
N ALA A 203 18.01 6.89 15.06
CA ALA A 203 16.66 6.60 15.56
C ALA A 203 16.33 5.09 15.73
N ILE A 204 17.26 4.19 15.41
CA ILE A 204 17.01 2.72 15.37
C ILE A 204 17.75 1.99 16.50
N GLN A 205 18.46 2.70 17.36
CA GLN A 205 19.25 2.12 18.44
C GLN A 205 18.64 2.46 19.80
N ASP A 206 17.49 1.88 20.13
CA ASP A 206 17.02 1.68 21.51
C ASP A 206 15.77 0.78 21.55
N ALA A 207 15.99 -0.52 21.39
CA ALA A 207 15.18 -1.61 21.95
C ALA A 207 15.83 -2.95 21.55
N ALA A 208 17.07 -3.15 21.99
CA ALA A 208 17.66 -4.48 22.02
C ALA A 208 17.64 -4.98 23.46
N TRP A 209 17.46 -6.31 23.60
CA TRP A 209 17.49 -7.18 24.78
C TRP A 209 16.09 -7.54 25.33
N ASP A 210 15.68 -8.81 25.45
CA ASP A 210 16.45 -9.98 25.91
C ASP A 210 15.98 -11.35 25.36
N ALA A 211 16.93 -12.10 24.78
CA ALA A 211 17.22 -13.54 24.86
C ALA A 211 16.14 -14.67 24.73
N ILE A 212 16.28 -15.43 23.61
CA ILE A 212 16.35 -16.91 23.48
C ILE A 212 15.02 -17.66 23.22
N GLN A 213 14.65 -17.80 21.93
CA GLN A 213 14.61 -19.08 21.17
C GLN A 213 14.54 -18.85 19.64
N ASP A 214 15.42 -18.00 19.08
CA ASP A 214 14.97 -17.04 18.04
C ASP A 214 15.21 -17.36 16.55
N ALA A 215 16.14 -18.22 16.13
CA ALA A 215 16.53 -18.24 14.70
C ALA A 215 15.43 -18.72 13.71
N THR A 216 14.62 -19.71 14.10
CA THR A 216 13.51 -20.20 13.25
C THR A 216 12.24 -19.37 13.41
N TRP A 217 12.02 -18.76 14.57
CA TRP A 217 10.88 -17.88 14.79
C TRP A 217 11.09 -16.54 14.07
N ASP A 218 12.26 -15.92 14.19
CA ASP A 218 12.57 -14.63 13.57
C ASP A 218 12.51 -14.70 12.05
N ALA A 219 13.08 -15.75 11.44
CA ALA A 219 13.03 -15.89 10.00
C ALA A 219 11.61 -16.13 9.45
N ILE A 220 10.78 -16.85 10.20
CA ILE A 220 9.36 -17.03 9.88
C ILE A 220 8.58 -15.73 10.14
N GLN A 221 8.86 -14.99 11.21
CA GLN A 221 8.22 -13.71 11.52
C GLN A 221 8.55 -12.65 10.46
N ASP A 222 9.81 -12.50 10.09
CA ASP A 222 10.24 -11.61 9.00
C ASP A 222 9.51 -11.94 7.70
N ALA A 223 9.43 -13.23 7.36
CA ALA A 223 8.80 -13.67 6.13
C ALA A 223 7.27 -13.51 6.17
N ILE A 224 6.64 -13.65 7.33
CA ILE A 224 5.23 -13.28 7.54
C ILE A 224 5.03 -11.77 7.42
N GLU A 225 5.95 -10.96 7.93
CA GLU A 225 5.90 -9.51 7.80
C GLU A 225 6.04 -9.10 6.32
N ASP A 226 6.95 -9.71 5.58
CA ASP A 226 7.12 -9.47 4.15
C ASP A 226 5.88 -9.89 3.34
N ALA A 227 5.29 -11.06 3.65
CA ALA A 227 4.01 -11.46 3.07
C ALA A 227 2.88 -10.48 3.40
N ALA A 228 2.81 -9.97 4.64
CA ALA A 228 1.83 -8.98 5.05
C ALA A 228 2.02 -7.64 4.34
N ARG A 229 3.26 -7.20 4.14
CA ARG A 229 3.60 -5.99 3.37
C ARG A 229 3.17 -6.12 1.91
N ASP A 230 3.43 -7.26 1.27
CA ASP A 230 3.00 -7.51 -0.11
C ASP A 230 1.47 -7.62 -0.22
N ALA A 231 0.80 -8.25 0.76
CA ALA A 231 -0.66 -8.29 0.83
C ALA A 231 -1.27 -6.88 0.94
N ALA A 232 -0.73 -6.06 1.84
CA ALA A 232 -1.17 -4.68 2.03
C ALA A 232 -0.96 -3.84 0.76
N LEU A 233 0.16 -4.04 0.06
CA LEU A 233 0.43 -3.38 -1.21
C LEU A 233 -0.56 -3.80 -2.30
N LEU A 234 -0.89 -5.09 -2.40
CA LEU A 234 -1.89 -5.58 -3.34
C LEU A 234 -3.29 -5.06 -3.00
N ALA A 235 -3.69 -5.03 -1.73
CA ALA A 235 -4.95 -4.42 -1.29
C ALA A 235 -5.05 -2.95 -1.71
N ASN A 236 -3.97 -2.17 -1.56
CA ASN A 236 -3.94 -0.78 -2.02
C ASN A 236 -4.10 -0.66 -3.55
N ILE A 237 -3.51 -1.57 -4.33
CA ILE A 237 -3.71 -1.58 -5.79
C ILE A 237 -5.17 -1.88 -6.16
N ILE A 238 -5.81 -2.83 -5.48
CA ILE A 238 -7.22 -3.19 -5.72
C ILE A 238 -8.14 -2.02 -5.33
N LEU A 239 -7.91 -1.38 -4.18
CA LEU A 239 -8.64 -0.17 -3.77
C LEU A 239 -8.54 0.96 -4.80
N CYS A 240 -7.38 1.07 -5.46
CA CYS A 240 -7.10 2.09 -6.47
C CYS A 240 -7.27 1.60 -7.91
N GLN A 241 -7.94 0.47 -8.16
CA GLN A 241 -7.98 -0.14 -9.50
C GLN A 241 -8.68 0.70 -10.57
N ASP A 242 -9.58 1.59 -10.16
CA ASP A 242 -10.27 2.53 -11.06
C ASP A 242 -9.40 3.79 -11.37
N LEU A 243 -8.23 3.92 -10.74
CA LEU A 243 -7.25 4.96 -11.06
C LEU A 243 -6.30 4.47 -12.16
N ASN A 244 -5.77 5.41 -12.94
CA ASN A 244 -4.82 5.11 -14.01
C ASN A 244 -3.41 4.83 -13.44
N LEU A 245 -3.25 3.69 -12.77
CA LEU A 245 -1.98 3.22 -12.21
C LEU A 245 -1.09 2.59 -13.29
N ASN A 246 0.23 2.77 -13.17
CA ASN A 246 1.18 2.20 -14.11
C ASN A 246 1.13 0.65 -14.08
N LYS A 247 0.74 0.05 -15.20
CA LYS A 247 0.59 -1.41 -15.36
C LYS A 247 1.84 -2.21 -15.00
N LYS A 248 3.04 -1.62 -15.15
CA LYS A 248 4.30 -2.28 -14.75
C LYS A 248 4.35 -2.52 -13.24
N HIS A 249 3.96 -1.53 -12.44
CA HIS A 249 3.97 -1.66 -10.98
C HIS A 249 2.86 -2.59 -10.49
N ILE A 250 1.67 -2.51 -11.08
CA ILE A 250 0.57 -3.45 -10.80
C ILE A 250 1.04 -4.90 -11.01
N ARG A 251 1.61 -5.18 -12.18
CA ARG A 251 2.11 -6.53 -12.51
C ARG A 251 3.20 -6.99 -11.56
N ASN A 252 4.11 -6.08 -11.19
CA ASN A 252 5.16 -6.40 -10.22
C ASN A 252 4.57 -6.85 -8.88
N ILE A 253 3.60 -6.10 -8.35
CA ILE A 253 2.96 -6.39 -7.06
C ILE A 253 2.18 -7.71 -7.11
N ILE A 254 1.44 -7.96 -8.20
CA ILE A 254 0.74 -9.23 -8.42
C ILE A 254 1.73 -10.40 -8.45
N ASN A 255 2.83 -10.27 -9.20
CA ASN A 255 3.85 -11.31 -9.29
C ASN A 255 4.53 -11.59 -7.95
N ARG A 256 4.75 -10.56 -7.12
CA ARG A 256 5.26 -10.72 -5.75
C ARG A 256 4.29 -11.52 -4.90
N TRP A 257 3.01 -11.16 -4.92
CA TRP A 257 1.98 -11.86 -4.17
C TRP A 257 1.83 -13.33 -4.57
N GLU A 258 1.97 -13.63 -5.85
CA GLU A 258 1.88 -14.99 -6.37
C GLU A 258 2.92 -15.95 -5.77
N VAL A 259 4.10 -15.45 -5.40
CA VAL A 259 5.13 -16.24 -4.70
C VAL A 259 4.56 -16.84 -3.40
N TRP A 260 3.91 -15.99 -2.60
CA TRP A 260 3.27 -16.38 -1.35
C TRP A 260 2.06 -17.29 -1.58
N GLN A 261 1.26 -17.02 -2.63
CA GLN A 261 0.12 -17.87 -3.00
C GLN A 261 0.55 -19.30 -3.37
N LYS A 262 1.73 -19.44 -3.98
CA LYS A 262 2.34 -20.74 -4.32
C LYS A 262 3.07 -21.39 -3.14
N GLY A 263 3.06 -20.76 -1.96
CA GLY A 263 3.62 -21.29 -0.73
C GLY A 263 5.14 -21.16 -0.60
N TYR A 264 5.78 -20.36 -1.44
CA TYR A 264 7.21 -20.02 -1.35
C TYR A 264 7.42 -18.72 -0.56
N GLY A 265 8.66 -18.46 -0.14
CA GLY A 265 9.07 -17.19 0.44
C GLY A 265 9.60 -16.24 -0.63
N LEU A 266 9.18 -14.98 -0.61
CA LEU A 266 9.79 -13.94 -1.43
C LEU A 266 10.82 -13.16 -0.60
N PHE A 267 12.08 -13.15 -1.03
CA PHE A 267 13.11 -12.37 -0.36
C PHE A 267 13.09 -10.91 -0.85
N CYS A 268 13.22 -10.68 -2.16
CA CYS A 268 13.14 -9.34 -2.73
C CYS A 268 12.89 -9.34 -4.24
N ASP A 269 12.78 -8.14 -4.80
CA ASP A 269 12.89 -7.87 -6.23
C ASP A 269 14.16 -7.06 -6.51
N VAL A 270 14.93 -7.43 -7.53
CA VAL A 270 16.01 -6.60 -8.06
C VAL A 270 15.80 -6.41 -9.56
N LYS A 271 15.52 -5.17 -9.98
CA LYS A 271 15.28 -4.82 -11.40
C LYS A 271 14.14 -5.61 -12.08
N GLY A 272 13.12 -6.05 -11.34
CA GLY A 272 12.02 -6.86 -11.87
C GLY A 272 12.25 -8.37 -11.83
N GLU A 273 13.36 -8.82 -11.26
CA GLU A 273 13.65 -10.22 -11.02
C GLU A 273 13.40 -10.59 -9.56
N LEU A 274 12.57 -11.62 -9.34
CA LEU A 274 12.17 -12.06 -8.01
C LEU A 274 13.12 -13.12 -7.46
N PHE A 275 13.66 -12.86 -6.27
CA PHE A 275 14.51 -13.78 -5.51
C PHE A 275 13.62 -14.53 -4.54
N VAL A 276 13.38 -15.81 -4.84
CA VAL A 276 12.39 -16.66 -4.17
C VAL A 276 13.11 -17.79 -3.45
N TYR A 277 12.66 -18.16 -2.27
CA TYR A 277 13.24 -19.26 -1.51
C TYR A 277 12.18 -20.28 -1.09
N GLY A 278 12.62 -21.52 -0.90
CA GLY A 278 11.76 -22.66 -0.61
C GLY A 278 12.51 -23.77 0.11
N LYS A 279 11.79 -24.65 0.80
CA LYS A 279 12.38 -25.85 1.37
C LYS A 279 12.50 -26.94 0.29
N THR A 280 13.62 -27.66 0.24
CA THR A 280 13.74 -28.91 -0.51
C THR A 280 12.87 -29.96 0.17
N ASP A 281 11.91 -30.54 -0.54
CA ASP A 281 11.20 -31.71 -0.04
C ASP A 281 12.18 -32.88 0.09
N CYS A 282 12.35 -33.41 1.32
CA CYS A 282 13.20 -34.56 1.60
C CYS A 282 12.71 -35.88 0.95
N ASN A 283 11.65 -35.83 0.13
CA ASN A 283 10.92 -36.99 -0.40
C ASN A 283 10.83 -37.05 -1.93
N GLN A 284 11.64 -36.28 -2.68
CA GLN A 284 11.77 -36.53 -4.13
C GLN A 284 13.00 -37.41 -4.41
N PRO A 285 12.83 -38.57 -5.08
CA PRO A 285 13.97 -39.36 -5.53
C PRO A 285 14.72 -38.60 -6.63
N THR A 286 16.05 -38.56 -6.49
CA THR A 286 17.01 -38.07 -7.47
C THR A 286 16.86 -38.74 -8.83
#